data_AF-A0A091QCW8-F1
#
_entry.id   AF-A0A091QCW8-F1
#
_cell.length_a   1.000
_cell.length_b   1.000
_cell.length_c   1.000
_cell.angle_alpha   90.00
_cell.angle_beta   90.00
_cell.angle_gamma   90.00
#
_symmetry.space_group_name_H-M   'P 1'
#
loop_
_entity.id
_entity.type
_entity.pdbx_description
1 polymer ?
#
loop_
_entity_poly.entity_id
_entity_poly.type
_entity_poly.pdbx_seq_one_letter_code
_entity_poly.pdbx_strand_id
1 'polypeptide(L)'
;MNNTRHQSLFFVSLPDLQKLCTTTVTISSQIPEAEARTTQIKMCRQLLFLHEDILSAPVIGTLHQISVVVAITFYKSGICQAYIERQGATVSAERCHSS
;
A
#
# COMPACT_ATOMS: atom_id res chain seq x y z
N MET A 1 36.50 -15.70 -27.04
CA MET A 1 35.05 -15.86 -26.79
C MET A 1 34.83 -16.06 -25.30
N ASN A 2 34.62 -14.98 -24.55
CA ASN A 2 34.30 -15.06 -23.11
C ASN A 2 32.79 -15.33 -22.98
N ASN A 3 32.44 -16.60 -22.75
CA ASN A 3 31.08 -17.00 -22.38
C ASN A 3 30.80 -16.60 -20.91
N THR A 4 30.59 -15.32 -20.66
CA THR A 4 29.96 -14.86 -19.43
C THR A 4 28.50 -15.31 -19.45
N ARG A 5 28.24 -16.51 -18.91
CA ARG A 5 26.86 -16.93 -18.60
C ARG A 5 26.31 -15.94 -17.59
N HIS A 6 25.40 -15.10 -18.03
CA HIS A 6 24.66 -14.21 -17.15
C HIS A 6 23.84 -15.12 -16.23
N GLN A 7 24.09 -15.05 -14.91
CA GLN A 7 23.22 -15.71 -13.94
C GLN A 7 21.83 -15.09 -14.11
N SER A 8 20.87 -15.87 -14.59
CA SER A 8 19.47 -15.47 -14.59
C SER A 8 19.08 -15.19 -13.15
N LEU A 9 18.80 -13.94 -12.83
CA LEU A 9 18.21 -13.55 -11.57
C LEU A 9 16.79 -14.11 -11.60
N PHE A 10 16.61 -15.28 -11.00
CA PHE A 10 15.28 -15.83 -10.77
C PHE A 10 14.58 -14.85 -9.83
N PHE A 11 13.55 -14.21 -10.34
CA PHE A 11 12.66 -13.40 -9.54
C PHE A 11 12.12 -14.25 -8.40
N VAL A 12 12.06 -13.63 -7.23
CA VAL A 12 11.35 -14.11 -6.05
C VAL A 12 10.01 -14.70 -6.49
N SER A 13 9.60 -15.83 -5.92
CA SER A 13 8.28 -16.40 -6.18
C SER A 13 7.21 -15.31 -6.00
N LEU A 14 6.24 -15.25 -6.92
CA LEU A 14 5.14 -14.30 -6.79
C LEU A 14 4.49 -14.46 -5.41
N PRO A 15 4.09 -13.34 -4.77
CA PRO A 15 3.43 -13.43 -3.47
C PRO A 15 2.12 -14.22 -3.61
N ASP A 16 1.81 -15.01 -2.59
CA ASP A 16 0.56 -15.76 -2.51
C ASP A 16 -0.61 -14.78 -2.37
N LEU A 17 -1.32 -14.53 -3.47
CA LEU A 17 -2.40 -13.55 -3.54
C LEU A 17 -3.53 -13.85 -2.56
N GLN A 18 -3.73 -15.13 -2.17
CA GLN A 18 -4.74 -15.52 -1.17
C GLN A 18 -4.40 -15.06 0.26
N LYS A 19 -3.14 -14.66 0.49
CA LYS A 19 -2.66 -14.11 1.77
C LYS A 19 -2.61 -12.59 1.78
N LEU A 20 -3.02 -11.93 0.69
CA LEU A 20 -3.03 -10.48 0.56
C LEU A 20 -4.45 -9.93 0.60
N CYS A 21 -4.59 -8.69 1.03
CA CYS A 21 -5.83 -7.94 0.95
C CYS A 21 -5.58 -6.52 0.44
N THR A 22 -6.62 -5.96 -0.16
CA THR A 22 -6.63 -4.56 -0.59
C THR A 22 -7.45 -3.74 0.41
N THR A 23 -6.95 -2.57 0.75
CA THR A 23 -7.65 -1.63 1.61
C THR A 23 -7.48 -0.22 1.07
N THR A 24 -8.51 0.60 1.27
CA THR A 24 -8.51 1.99 0.79
C THR A 24 -8.33 2.91 1.98
N VAL A 25 -7.26 3.71 1.91
CA VAL A 25 -6.97 4.78 2.85
C VAL A 25 -7.58 6.07 2.31
N THR A 26 -8.43 6.69 3.12
CA THR A 26 -9.06 7.99 2.80
C THR A 26 -8.45 9.07 3.68
N ILE A 27 -7.76 10.00 3.03
CA ILE A 27 -7.17 11.21 3.59
C ILE A 27 -8.29 12.21 3.86
N SER A 28 -8.19 13.01 4.93
CA SER A 28 -9.17 14.04 5.25
C SER A 28 -9.45 14.96 4.04
N SER A 29 -10.74 15.19 3.75
CA SER A 29 -11.20 16.14 2.73
C SER A 29 -11.01 17.60 3.14
N GLN A 30 -10.56 17.85 4.37
CA GLN A 30 -10.23 19.20 4.86
C GLN A 30 -8.88 19.69 4.33
N ILE A 31 -8.06 18.80 3.76
CA ILE A 31 -6.78 19.17 3.15
C ILE A 31 -7.05 19.94 1.86
N PRO A 32 -6.42 21.11 1.66
CA PRO A 32 -6.56 21.87 0.42
C PRO A 32 -6.18 21.03 -0.81
N GLU A 33 -6.91 21.21 -1.90
CA GLU A 33 -6.70 20.46 -3.15
C GLU A 33 -5.25 20.55 -3.66
N ALA A 34 -4.66 21.75 -3.54
CA ALA A 34 -3.27 22.03 -3.90
C ALA A 34 -2.25 21.19 -3.10
N GLU A 35 -2.61 20.75 -1.90
CA GLU A 35 -1.77 19.95 -1.01
C GLU A 35 -2.10 18.46 -1.06
N ALA A 36 -3.31 18.10 -1.49
CA ALA A 36 -3.83 16.73 -1.46
C ALA A 36 -2.90 15.72 -2.15
N ARG A 37 -2.41 16.04 -3.35
CA ARG A 37 -1.47 15.19 -4.09
C ARG A 37 -0.14 15.00 -3.36
N THR A 38 0.39 16.06 -2.76
CA THR A 38 1.63 16.00 -1.98
C THR A 38 1.42 15.13 -0.75
N THR A 39 0.28 15.25 -0.07
CA THR A 39 -0.09 14.42 1.07
C THR A 39 -0.22 12.95 0.67
N GLN A 40 -0.88 12.64 -0.46
CA GLN A 40 -0.95 11.26 -0.98
C GLN A 40 0.45 10.66 -1.17
N ILE A 41 1.37 11.39 -1.81
CA ILE A 41 2.75 10.93 -2.06
C ILE A 41 3.50 10.71 -0.74
N LYS A 42 3.36 11.63 0.22
CA LYS A 42 3.99 11.49 1.55
C LYS A 42 3.47 10.25 2.28
N MET A 43 2.15 10.05 2.30
CA MET A 43 1.55 8.88 2.94
C MET A 43 1.94 7.56 2.27
N CYS A 44 1.98 7.50 0.92
CA CYS A 44 2.46 6.29 0.23
C CYS A 44 3.89 5.92 0.65
N ARG A 45 4.77 6.93 0.75
CA ARG A 45 6.15 6.72 1.22
C ARG A 45 6.20 6.28 2.68
N GLN A 46 5.39 6.88 3.54
CA GLN A 46 5.29 6.51 4.95
C GLN A 46 4.81 5.07 5.15
N LEU A 47 3.80 4.64 4.39
CA LEU A 47 3.28 3.27 4.41
C LEU A 47 4.32 2.26 3.92
N LEU A 48 5.10 2.60 2.89
CA LEU A 48 6.22 1.77 2.43
C LEU A 48 7.27 1.53 3.54
N PHE A 49 7.52 2.52 4.39
CA PHE A 49 8.45 2.37 5.53
C PHE A 49 7.85 1.65 6.74
N LEU A 50 6.54 1.43 6.75
CA LEU A 50 5.86 0.76 7.87
C LEU A 50 6.10 -0.76 7.86
N HIS A 51 6.08 -1.38 6.68
CA HIS A 51 6.30 -2.82 6.52
C HIS A 51 6.74 -3.14 5.10
N GLU A 52 7.66 -4.10 4.93
CA GLU A 52 8.28 -4.45 3.65
C GLU A 52 7.28 -4.93 2.58
N ASP A 53 6.25 -5.66 3.01
CA ASP A 53 5.20 -6.19 2.13
C ASP A 53 4.05 -5.22 1.82
N ILE A 54 4.15 -3.94 2.20
CA ILE A 54 3.13 -2.95 1.87
C ILE A 54 3.38 -2.35 0.49
N LEU A 55 2.39 -2.49 -0.39
CA LEU A 55 2.32 -1.75 -1.63
C LEU A 55 1.26 -0.66 -1.49
N SER A 56 1.56 0.57 -1.89
CA SER A 56 0.60 1.68 -1.85
C SER A 56 0.70 2.57 -3.09
N ALA A 57 -0.44 3.05 -3.56
CA ALA A 57 -0.51 3.95 -4.70
C ALA A 57 -1.71 4.91 -4.59
N PRO A 58 -1.58 6.19 -5.01
CA PRO A 58 -2.71 7.08 -5.16
C PRO A 58 -3.76 6.49 -6.14
N VAL A 59 -5.04 6.56 -5.78
CA VAL A 59 -6.11 6.10 -6.66
C VAL A 59 -6.34 7.11 -7.79
N ILE A 60 -6.29 6.65 -9.04
CA ILE A 60 -6.49 7.49 -10.23
C ILE A 60 -7.88 8.13 -10.20
N GLY A 61 -7.95 9.44 -10.45
CA GLY A 61 -9.20 10.19 -10.49
C GLY A 61 -9.72 10.65 -9.12
N THR A 62 -8.97 10.39 -8.04
CA THR A 62 -9.32 10.86 -6.69
C THR A 62 -8.13 11.53 -6.01
N LEU A 63 -8.39 12.59 -5.25
CA LEU A 63 -7.33 13.37 -4.57
C LEU A 63 -7.08 12.95 -3.13
N HIS A 64 -7.98 12.13 -2.55
CA HIS A 64 -7.95 11.79 -1.14
C HIS A 64 -7.89 10.29 -0.88
N GLN A 65 -7.74 9.44 -1.91
CA GLN A 65 -7.67 7.99 -1.71
C GLN A 65 -6.31 7.41 -2.11
N ILE A 66 -5.88 6.42 -1.35
CA ILE A 66 -4.72 5.59 -1.60
C ILE A 66 -5.17 4.14 -1.52
N SER A 67 -4.87 3.35 -2.55
CA SER A 67 -5.03 1.90 -2.50
C SER A 67 -3.80 1.27 -1.86
N VAL A 68 -4.01 0.35 -0.94
CA VAL A 68 -2.96 -0.34 -0.20
C VAL A 68 -3.17 -1.84 -0.32
N VAL A 69 -2.14 -2.57 -0.75
CA VAL A 69 -2.09 -4.03 -0.73
C VAL A 69 -1.14 -4.46 0.36
N VAL A 70 -1.59 -5.38 1.20
CA VAL A 70 -0.85 -5.82 2.39
C VAL A 70 -1.19 -7.25 2.76
N ALA A 71 -0.31 -7.93 3.49
CA ALA A 71 -0.58 -9.24 4.07
C ALA A 71 -1.78 -9.20 5.03
N ILE A 72 -2.68 -10.17 4.94
CA ILE A 72 -3.87 -10.30 5.80
C ILE A 72 -3.47 -10.38 7.28
N THR A 73 -2.38 -11.09 7.60
CA THR A 73 -1.87 -11.20 8.98
C THR A 73 -1.45 -9.85 9.53
N PHE A 74 -0.74 -9.05 8.74
CA PHE A 74 -0.34 -7.71 9.14
C PHE A 74 -1.54 -6.76 9.23
N TYR A 75 -2.47 -6.83 8.29
CA TYR A 75 -3.72 -6.05 8.35
C TYR A 75 -4.48 -6.32 9.65
N LYS A 76 -4.67 -7.59 10.00
CA LYS A 76 -5.37 -8.02 11.23
C LYS A 76 -4.65 -7.65 12.53
N SER A 77 -3.35 -7.32 12.49
CA SER A 77 -2.63 -6.84 13.67
C SER A 77 -3.10 -5.46 14.15
N GLY A 78 -3.77 -4.69 13.28
CA GLY A 78 -4.20 -3.32 13.57
C GLY A 78 -3.08 -2.28 13.49
N ILE A 79 -1.81 -2.67 13.30
CA ILE A 79 -0.67 -1.73 13.23
C ILE A 79 -0.85 -0.73 12.08
N CYS A 80 -1.26 -1.22 10.90
CA CYS A 80 -1.52 -0.37 9.73
C CYS A 80 -2.61 0.67 10.02
N GLN A 81 -3.75 0.22 10.55
CA GLN A 81 -4.87 1.08 10.90
C GLN A 81 -4.47 2.15 11.91
N ALA A 82 -3.82 1.76 13.01
CA ALA A 82 -3.38 2.69 14.05
C ALA A 82 -2.38 3.73 13.50
N TYR A 83 -1.51 3.34 12.57
CA TYR A 83 -0.60 4.27 11.90
C TYR A 83 -1.35 5.26 11.02
N ILE A 84 -2.29 4.79 10.19
CA ILE A 84 -3.10 5.62 9.29
C ILE A 84 -3.94 6.64 10.08
N GLU A 85 -4.58 6.20 11.16
CA GLU A 85 -5.38 7.06 12.05
C GLU A 85 -4.53 8.15 12.71
N ARG A 86 -3.29 7.84 13.12
CA ARG A 86 -2.34 8.83 13.66
C ARG A 86 -1.95 9.90 12.63
N GLN A 87 -2.05 9.61 11.33
CA GLN A 87 -1.81 10.58 10.26
C GLN A 87 -3.09 11.36 9.88
N GLY A 88 -4.20 11.20 10.62
CA GLY A 88 -5.46 11.89 10.35
C GLY A 88 -6.22 11.35 9.13
N ALA A 89 -5.93 10.11 8.72
CA ALA A 89 -6.62 9.41 7.65
C ALA A 89 -7.44 8.25 8.21
N THR A 90 -8.33 7.70 7.38
CA THR A 90 -9.20 6.57 7.73
C THR A 90 -8.94 5.40 6.80
N VAL A 91 -9.21 4.18 7.26
CA VAL A 91 -9.00 2.97 6.47
C VAL A 91 -10.34 2.25 6.29
N SER A 92 -10.60 1.79 5.06
CA SER A 92 -11.78 0.98 4.72
C SER A 92 -11.34 -0.35 4.12
N ALA A 93 -11.87 -1.44 4.65
CA ALA A 93 -11.61 -2.77 4.12
C ALA A 93 -12.39 -2.95 2.82
N GLU A 94 -11.70 -3.11 1.70
CA GLU A 94 -12.33 -3.67 0.50
C GLU A 94 -12.21 -5.18 0.63
N ARG A 95 -13.34 -5.89 0.53
CA ARG A 95 -13.45 -7.32 0.90
C ARG A 95 -12.29 -8.12 0.30
N CYS A 96 -11.54 -8.83 1.14
CA CYS A 96 -10.73 -9.95 0.67
C CYS A 96 -11.67 -10.88 -0.09
N HIS A 97 -11.58 -10.95 -1.42
CA HIS A 97 -12.27 -11.98 -2.18
C HIS A 97 -11.67 -13.31 -1.76
N SER A 98 -12.34 -13.96 -0.81
CA SER A 98 -12.17 -15.37 -0.53
C SER A 98 -12.85 -16.08 -1.71
N SER A 99 -12.05 -16.49 -2.68
CA SER A 99 -12.49 -17.50 -3.65
C SER A 99 -12.42 -18.88 -3.00
#